data_AF-A0A4Z2H9G0-F1
#
_entry.id   AF-A0A4Z2H9G0-F1
#
_cell.length_a   1.000
_cell.length_b   1.000
_cell.length_c   1.000
_cell.angle_alpha   90.00
_cell.angle_beta   90.00
_cell.angle_gamma   90.00
#
_symmetry.space_group_name_H-M   'P 1'
#
loop_
_entity.id
_entity.type
_entity.pdbx_description
1 polymer ?
#
loop_
_entity_poly.entity_id
_entity_poly.type
_entity_poly.pdbx_seq_one_letter_code
_entity_poly.pdbx_strand_id
1 'polypeptide(L)'
;MRDSCWALLDEGRLPVECHTLPDEEDDGYQCLSVSNQKEDTGVSLEQLVGDPPPSTITRVYGPDYRSSYVFGPESNTGQLARAHLPSPFYRDFALSFHLKPTTERGGVVFSVTDAAQKIMYVAVKLSAVQGGNQNVILYYTEPGSQASYEAARFPVPSMVDTWTRFSIAVRDDVVKFYLNCDTEPQVARLERSPDEMELQTGAGVFVGQAGGADPDKFLGAIGELRVVGDPRAARTHCEDDDDDSDMASGEGSGVEETRSPQATGEKPRITTPPPSSRPLQPPPLSNKDHVSAAGDTGEFIAEREYCLCVCNIYRLE
;
A
#
# COMPACT_ATOMS: atom_id res chain seq x y z
N MET A 1 2.32 9.15 -43.97
CA MET A 1 0.88 8.96 -43.71
C MET A 1 0.67 9.31 -42.25
N ARG A 2 -0.29 10.18 -41.94
CA ARG A 2 -0.64 10.51 -40.56
C ARG A 2 -1.56 9.40 -40.07
N ASP A 3 -1.18 8.72 -39.00
CA ASP A 3 -2.05 7.73 -38.36
C ASP A 3 -3.35 8.36 -37.88
N SER A 4 -4.42 7.57 -37.93
CA SER A 4 -5.77 7.88 -37.43
C SER A 4 -5.78 8.36 -35.97
N CYS A 5 -4.77 7.98 -35.17
CA CYS A 5 -4.61 8.46 -33.80
C CYS A 5 -4.31 9.97 -33.70
N TRP A 6 -3.66 10.57 -34.70
CA TRP A 6 -3.37 12.01 -34.70
C TRP A 6 -4.62 12.87 -34.93
N ALA A 7 -5.64 12.32 -35.60
CA ALA A 7 -6.89 13.04 -35.85
C ALA A 7 -7.72 13.23 -34.56
N LEU A 8 -7.57 12.35 -33.57
CA LEU A 8 -8.25 12.46 -32.26
C LEU A 8 -7.58 13.44 -31.28
N LEU A 9 -6.28 13.71 -31.45
CA LEU A 9 -5.54 14.65 -30.58
C LEU A 9 -5.76 16.13 -30.95
N ASP A 10 -6.17 16.42 -32.18
CA ASP A 10 -6.36 17.80 -32.65
C ASP A 10 -7.70 18.41 -32.15
N GLU A 11 -8.65 17.59 -31.70
CA GLU A 11 -10.03 18.05 -31.41
C GLU A 11 -10.58 17.78 -29.98
N GLY A 12 -9.91 17.05 -29.07
CA GLY A 12 -10.56 16.68 -27.79
C GLY A 12 -9.65 16.35 -26.60
N ARG A 13 -10.09 16.78 -25.41
CA ARG A 13 -9.38 16.67 -24.11
C ARG A 13 -9.24 15.22 -23.65
N LEU A 14 -8.01 14.84 -23.28
CA LEU A 14 -7.73 13.65 -22.47
C LEU A 14 -8.35 13.76 -21.07
N PRO A 15 -8.77 12.64 -20.44
CA PRO A 15 -8.75 11.24 -20.92
C PRO A 15 -10.07 10.79 -21.60
N VAL A 16 -9.98 9.76 -22.46
CA VAL A 16 -11.11 9.17 -23.24
C VAL A 16 -11.66 7.90 -22.58
N GLU A 17 -12.95 7.62 -22.76
CA GLU A 17 -13.63 6.47 -22.16
C GLU A 17 -13.37 5.17 -22.94
N CYS A 18 -13.07 4.06 -22.24
CA CYS A 18 -12.62 2.80 -22.86
C CYS A 18 -13.62 2.22 -23.87
N HIS A 19 -14.93 2.33 -23.59
CA HIS A 19 -15.99 1.83 -24.47
C HIS A 19 -16.15 2.62 -25.78
N THR A 20 -15.41 3.73 -25.94
CA THR A 20 -15.39 4.52 -27.18
C THR A 20 -14.28 4.09 -28.14
N LEU A 21 -13.42 3.15 -27.73
CA LEU A 21 -12.37 2.59 -28.56
C LEU A 21 -12.89 1.40 -29.39
N PRO A 22 -12.43 1.23 -30.64
CA PRO A 22 -12.79 0.08 -31.46
C PRO A 22 -12.24 -1.21 -30.85
N ASP A 23 -13.05 -2.28 -30.89
CA ASP A 23 -12.68 -3.62 -30.40
C ASP A 23 -11.41 -4.15 -31.10
N GLU A 24 -10.58 -4.87 -30.34
CA GLU A 24 -9.28 -5.42 -30.75
C GLU A 24 -9.37 -6.45 -31.88
N GLU A 25 -9.61 -5.99 -33.10
CA GLU A 25 -9.31 -6.75 -34.30
C GLU A 25 -8.30 -5.97 -35.14
N ASP A 26 -7.06 -6.45 -35.09
CA ASP A 26 -5.92 -6.03 -35.92
C ASP A 26 -5.30 -4.66 -35.54
N ASP A 27 -4.36 -4.69 -34.58
CA ASP A 27 -3.13 -3.89 -34.49
C ASP A 27 -2.76 -3.68 -33.00
N GLY A 28 -1.52 -3.98 -32.62
CA GLY A 28 -1.06 -4.19 -31.23
C GLY A 28 -1.07 -2.99 -30.28
N TYR A 29 -2.25 -2.44 -30.00
CA TYR A 29 -2.49 -1.37 -29.02
C TYR A 29 -3.00 -1.95 -27.70
N GLN A 30 -2.09 -2.14 -26.73
CA GLN A 30 -2.49 -2.57 -25.39
C GLN A 30 -2.97 -1.36 -24.58
N CYS A 31 -4.27 -1.29 -24.29
CA CYS A 31 -4.82 -0.28 -23.38
C CYS A 31 -4.56 -0.68 -21.93
N LEU A 32 -3.99 0.23 -21.14
CA LEU A 32 -3.88 0.08 -19.69
C LEU A 32 -5.11 0.75 -19.04
N SER A 33 -5.92 -0.03 -18.33
CA SER A 33 -7.02 0.48 -17.52
C SER A 33 -6.45 1.28 -16.34
N VAL A 34 -6.78 2.58 -16.25
CA VAL A 34 -6.52 3.38 -15.05
C VAL A 34 -7.85 3.57 -14.35
N SER A 35 -8.12 2.75 -13.33
CA SER A 35 -9.32 2.87 -12.50
C SER A 35 -9.28 4.21 -11.76
N ASN A 36 -10.18 5.13 -12.12
CA ASN A 36 -10.27 6.47 -11.53
C ASN A 36 -11.14 6.48 -10.25
N GLN A 37 -11.12 5.40 -9.47
CA GLN A 37 -11.78 5.37 -8.17
C GLN A 37 -10.90 6.07 -7.16
N LYS A 38 -11.22 7.34 -6.90
CA LYS A 38 -10.60 8.19 -5.88
C LYS A 38 -11.14 7.83 -4.50
N GLU A 39 -10.88 6.60 -4.06
CA GLU A 39 -10.62 6.32 -2.66
C GLU A 39 -9.08 6.37 -2.49
N ASP A 40 -8.56 6.51 -1.28
CA ASP A 40 -7.12 6.67 -0.97
C ASP A 40 -6.27 5.40 -1.30
N THR A 41 -6.41 4.84 -2.51
CA THR A 41 -5.73 3.64 -2.99
C THR A 41 -4.40 4.04 -3.59
N GLY A 42 -3.38 4.18 -2.75
CA GLY A 42 -2.00 4.40 -3.20
C GLY A 42 -1.49 3.33 -4.19
N VAL A 43 -0.27 3.51 -4.70
CA VAL A 43 0.32 2.54 -5.65
C VAL A 43 0.97 1.36 -4.91
N SER A 44 0.78 0.15 -5.41
CA SER A 44 1.34 -1.10 -4.87
C SER A 44 2.60 -1.60 -5.61
N LEU A 45 3.26 -2.58 -5.02
CA LEU A 45 4.45 -3.24 -5.57
C LEU A 45 4.18 -3.86 -6.95
N GLU A 46 3.03 -4.52 -7.11
CA GLU A 46 2.61 -5.17 -8.36
C GLU A 46 2.51 -4.16 -9.50
N GLN A 47 1.91 -2.99 -9.24
CA GLN A 47 1.80 -1.92 -10.22
C GLN A 47 3.16 -1.35 -10.60
N LEU A 48 4.07 -1.20 -9.63
CA LEU A 48 5.42 -0.65 -9.84
C LEU A 48 6.39 -1.64 -10.49
N VAL A 49 6.21 -2.94 -10.29
CA VAL A 49 6.99 -3.98 -10.98
C VAL A 49 6.42 -4.23 -12.39
N GLY A 50 5.10 -4.13 -12.55
CA GLY A 50 4.38 -4.42 -13.79
C GLY A 50 3.87 -5.86 -13.85
N ASP A 51 2.83 -6.08 -14.66
CA ASP A 51 2.24 -7.40 -14.92
C ASP A 51 2.21 -7.69 -16.44
N PRO A 52 2.95 -8.70 -16.94
CA PRO A 52 3.87 -9.57 -16.19
C PRO A 52 5.14 -8.82 -15.74
N PRO A 53 5.78 -9.26 -14.63
CA PRO A 53 7.04 -8.69 -14.19
C PRO A 53 8.14 -8.90 -15.26
N PRO A 54 9.14 -8.00 -15.35
CA PRO A 54 10.28 -8.18 -16.25
C PRO A 54 10.99 -9.52 -16.00
N SER A 55 11.59 -10.13 -17.03
CA SER A 55 12.25 -11.44 -16.92
C SER A 55 13.43 -11.50 -15.93
N THR A 56 13.96 -10.34 -15.52
CA THR A 56 15.01 -10.21 -14.49
C THR A 56 14.46 -10.17 -13.06
N ILE A 57 13.13 -10.21 -12.90
CA ILE A 57 12.42 -10.26 -11.63
C ILE A 57 11.67 -11.57 -11.54
N THR A 58 12.00 -12.37 -10.52
CA THR A 58 11.31 -13.64 -10.28
C THR A 58 10.25 -13.45 -9.21
N ARG A 59 9.00 -13.79 -9.53
CA ARG A 59 7.92 -13.90 -8.53
C ARG A 59 8.08 -15.21 -7.75
N VAL A 60 8.13 -15.09 -6.44
CA VAL A 60 8.21 -16.18 -5.45
C VAL A 60 7.10 -16.00 -4.42
N TYR A 61 6.90 -17.00 -3.55
CA TYR A 61 6.01 -16.86 -2.40
C TYR A 61 6.83 -16.46 -1.17
N GLY A 62 6.46 -15.34 -0.57
CA GLY A 62 7.03 -14.85 0.67
C GLY A 62 6.42 -15.52 1.90
N PRO A 63 6.64 -14.95 3.09
CA PRO A 63 5.89 -15.27 4.30
C PRO A 63 4.40 -15.14 4.01
N ASP A 64 3.59 -15.96 4.69
CA ASP A 64 2.13 -15.91 4.62
C ASP A 64 1.55 -16.17 3.22
N TYR A 65 2.32 -16.85 2.35
CA TYR A 65 1.94 -17.20 0.96
C TYR A 65 1.61 -16.00 0.06
N ARG A 66 2.02 -14.78 0.45
CA ARG A 66 1.86 -13.59 -0.38
C ARG A 66 2.91 -13.55 -1.50
N SER A 67 2.56 -12.94 -2.64
CA SER A 67 3.50 -12.72 -3.75
C SER A 67 4.72 -11.94 -3.25
N SER A 68 5.90 -12.34 -3.66
CA SER A 68 7.13 -11.58 -3.41
C SER A 68 7.98 -11.59 -4.67
N TYR A 69 8.77 -10.54 -4.86
CA TYR A 69 9.59 -10.35 -6.04
C TYR A 69 11.06 -10.34 -5.65
N VAL A 70 11.87 -11.12 -6.36
CA VAL A 70 13.31 -11.23 -6.11
C VAL A 70 14.05 -10.24 -7.01
N PHE A 71 14.83 -9.38 -6.38
CA PHE A 71 15.68 -8.37 -7.00
C PHE A 71 17.14 -8.80 -6.90
N GLY A 72 17.76 -9.02 -8.06
CA GLY A 72 19.17 -9.34 -8.22
C GLY A 72 19.97 -8.20 -8.87
N PRO A 73 21.27 -8.41 -9.14
CA PRO A 73 22.15 -7.37 -9.71
C PRO A 73 21.68 -6.83 -11.07
N GLU A 74 21.10 -7.72 -11.88
CA GLU A 74 20.59 -7.40 -13.23
C GLU A 74 19.14 -6.91 -13.23
N SER A 75 18.50 -6.83 -12.07
CA SER A 75 17.12 -6.34 -11.97
C SER A 75 17.07 -4.87 -12.39
N ASN A 76 16.08 -4.57 -13.22
CA ASN A 76 15.82 -3.22 -13.72
C ASN A 76 14.30 -3.02 -13.85
N THR A 77 13.69 -2.51 -12.79
CA THR A 77 12.25 -2.16 -12.73
C THR A 77 12.12 -0.66 -12.63
N GLY A 78 12.07 0.01 -13.79
CA GLY A 78 11.86 1.44 -13.90
C GLY A 78 10.66 1.74 -14.79
N GLN A 79 9.79 2.62 -14.33
CA GLN A 79 8.61 3.08 -15.07
C GLN A 79 8.51 4.61 -15.02
N LEU A 80 7.66 5.20 -15.86
CA LEU A 80 7.37 6.63 -15.76
C LEU A 80 6.60 6.92 -14.46
N ALA A 81 7.14 7.80 -13.61
CA ALA A 81 6.55 8.10 -12.31
C ALA A 81 5.11 8.60 -12.43
N ARG A 82 4.84 9.47 -13.41
CA ARG A 82 3.51 10.06 -13.65
C ARG A 82 2.46 9.06 -14.15
N ALA A 83 2.84 7.84 -14.50
CA ALA A 83 1.88 6.78 -14.83
C ALA A 83 1.26 6.15 -13.57
N HIS A 84 1.94 6.28 -12.42
CA HIS A 84 1.59 5.57 -11.17
C HIS A 84 1.40 6.51 -9.98
N LEU A 85 1.98 7.71 -10.04
CA LEU A 85 2.00 8.68 -8.95
C LEU A 85 1.40 10.01 -9.42
N PRO A 86 0.72 10.76 -8.54
CA PRO A 86 0.21 12.07 -8.89
C PRO A 86 1.32 13.08 -9.13
N SER A 87 1.01 14.10 -9.93
CA SER A 87 1.79 15.35 -10.04
C SER A 87 0.82 16.52 -9.80
N PRO A 88 1.02 17.34 -8.76
CA PRO A 88 2.11 17.28 -7.79
C PRO A 88 2.13 15.98 -6.96
N PHE A 89 3.33 15.55 -6.56
CA PHE A 89 3.50 14.40 -5.67
C PHE A 89 2.90 14.71 -4.29
N TYR A 90 2.51 13.65 -3.59
CA TYR A 90 1.95 13.75 -2.25
C TYR A 90 2.84 14.59 -1.32
N ARG A 91 2.28 15.68 -0.79
CA ARG A 91 2.96 16.48 0.24
C ARG A 91 3.10 15.66 1.51
N ASP A 92 2.01 15.12 2.02
CA ASP A 92 2.02 14.15 3.11
C ASP A 92 1.78 12.77 2.55
N PHE A 93 2.47 11.75 3.05
CA PHE A 93 2.37 10.40 2.50
C PHE A 93 2.86 9.33 3.48
N ALA A 94 2.51 8.09 3.17
CA ALA A 94 3.05 6.90 3.80
C ALA A 94 3.81 6.05 2.77
N LEU A 95 4.96 5.53 3.18
CA LEU A 95 5.68 4.48 2.49
C LEU A 95 5.69 3.22 3.37
N SER A 96 5.31 2.10 2.80
CA SER A 96 5.14 0.84 3.51
C SER A 96 5.96 -0.24 2.84
N PHE A 97 6.72 -1.02 3.61
CA PHE A 97 7.62 -2.05 3.10
C PHE A 97 7.51 -3.35 3.89
N HIS A 98 7.64 -4.46 3.17
CA HIS A 98 7.95 -5.78 3.72
C HIS A 98 9.00 -6.43 2.83
N LEU A 99 10.22 -6.57 3.35
CA LEU A 99 11.37 -6.97 2.54
C LEU A 99 12.36 -7.85 3.31
N LYS A 100 13.20 -8.56 2.56
CA LYS A 100 14.30 -9.37 3.06
C LYS A 100 15.55 -9.13 2.20
N PRO A 101 16.47 -8.24 2.62
CA PRO A 101 17.77 -8.09 1.98
C PRO A 101 18.58 -9.39 2.11
N THR A 102 19.41 -9.72 1.12
CA THR A 102 20.28 -10.92 1.15
C THR A 102 21.76 -10.56 1.21
N THR A 103 22.10 -9.28 1.39
CA THR A 103 23.49 -8.81 1.47
C THR A 103 23.64 -7.68 2.48
N GLU A 104 24.83 -7.56 3.06
CA GLU A 104 25.19 -6.49 4.01
C GLU A 104 25.52 -5.15 3.35
N ARG A 105 25.49 -5.04 2.01
CA ARG A 105 25.92 -3.82 1.31
C ARG A 105 24.91 -2.67 1.39
N GLY A 106 23.66 -2.96 1.73
CA GLY A 106 22.56 -2.01 1.57
C GLY A 106 22.12 -1.84 0.12
N GLY A 107 21.37 -0.79 -0.17
CA GLY A 107 20.87 -0.47 -1.51
C GLY A 107 19.55 0.30 -1.48
N VAL A 108 19.22 0.93 -2.61
CA VAL A 108 17.94 1.66 -2.77
C VAL A 108 16.80 0.66 -2.94
N VAL A 109 15.80 0.75 -2.08
CA VAL A 109 14.61 -0.12 -2.09
C VAL A 109 13.52 0.46 -3.00
N PHE A 110 13.33 1.78 -2.95
CA PHE A 110 12.34 2.52 -3.72
C PHE A 110 12.89 3.88 -4.06
N SER A 111 12.59 4.39 -5.25
CA SER A 111 12.88 5.79 -5.59
C SER A 111 11.94 6.37 -6.64
N VAL A 112 11.77 7.68 -6.56
CA VAL A 112 11.26 8.57 -7.61
C VAL A 112 12.41 9.51 -7.97
N THR A 113 12.78 9.58 -9.25
CA THR A 113 13.90 10.38 -9.72
C THR A 113 13.45 11.53 -10.63
N ASP A 114 14.34 12.49 -10.84
CA ASP A 114 14.21 13.43 -11.94
C ASP A 114 14.30 12.73 -13.31
N ALA A 115 14.00 13.47 -14.38
CA ALA A 115 13.98 12.91 -15.73
C ALA A 115 15.36 12.49 -16.24
N ALA A 116 16.44 13.11 -15.75
CA ALA A 116 17.79 12.70 -16.08
C ALA A 116 18.29 11.51 -15.24
N GLN A 117 17.49 11.06 -14.25
CA GLN A 117 17.84 10.01 -13.29
C GLN A 117 19.18 10.31 -12.61
N LYS A 118 19.36 11.53 -12.12
CA LYS A 118 20.53 11.99 -11.36
C LYS A 118 20.19 12.36 -9.92
N ILE A 119 18.93 12.73 -9.67
CA ILE A 119 18.44 13.20 -8.38
C ILE A 119 17.27 12.31 -7.96
N MET A 120 17.29 11.86 -6.72
CA MET A 120 16.16 11.18 -6.09
C MET A 120 15.28 12.23 -5.42
N TYR A 121 14.08 12.45 -5.94
CA TYR A 121 13.07 13.31 -5.31
C TYR A 121 12.57 12.69 -4.01
N VAL A 122 12.18 11.42 -4.05
CA VAL A 122 11.81 10.65 -2.86
C VAL A 122 12.45 9.28 -2.99
N ALA A 123 13.16 8.80 -1.98
CA ALA A 123 13.71 7.44 -2.01
C ALA A 123 13.88 6.86 -0.61
N VAL A 124 13.91 5.53 -0.53
CA VAL A 124 14.25 4.79 0.68
C VAL A 124 15.45 3.91 0.37
N LYS A 125 16.53 4.11 1.13
CA LYS A 125 17.79 3.38 1.00
C LYS A 125 18.16 2.69 2.30
N LEU A 126 18.65 1.46 2.20
CA LEU A 126 19.31 0.77 3.30
C LEU A 126 20.81 1.08 3.24
N SER A 127 21.41 1.50 4.34
CA SER A 127 22.87 1.62 4.42
C SER A 127 23.54 0.25 4.49
N ALA A 128 24.84 0.19 4.23
CA ALA A 128 25.62 -0.99 4.55
C ALA A 128 25.53 -1.32 6.05
N VAL A 129 25.62 -2.62 6.37
CA VAL A 129 25.65 -3.12 7.74
C VAL A 129 27.03 -2.84 8.35
N GLN A 130 27.02 -2.25 9.54
CA GLN A 130 28.22 -1.95 10.33
C GLN A 130 27.97 -2.33 11.78
N GLY A 131 28.77 -3.25 12.33
CA GLY A 131 28.65 -3.66 13.73
C GLY A 131 27.31 -4.30 14.08
N GLY A 132 26.66 -5.00 13.14
CA GLY A 132 25.35 -5.63 13.34
C GLY A 132 24.14 -4.69 13.15
N ASN A 133 24.38 -3.42 12.85
CA ASN A 133 23.35 -2.42 12.63
C ASN A 133 23.42 -1.86 11.21
N GLN A 134 22.33 -1.27 10.75
CA GLN A 134 22.27 -0.49 9.51
C GLN A 134 21.29 0.67 9.69
N ASN A 135 21.10 1.47 8.65
CA ASN A 135 20.16 2.59 8.67
C ASN A 135 19.13 2.44 7.57
N VAL A 136 17.89 2.81 7.89
CA VAL A 136 16.88 3.17 6.88
C VAL A 136 17.00 4.67 6.65
N ILE A 137 17.25 5.07 5.40
CA ILE A 137 17.49 6.47 5.01
C ILE A 137 16.38 6.90 4.07
N LEU A 138 15.65 7.94 4.46
CA LEU A 138 14.69 8.62 3.60
C LEU A 138 15.41 9.77 2.89
N TYR A 139 15.36 9.76 1.57
CA TYR A 139 15.68 10.93 0.76
C TYR A 139 14.39 11.68 0.44
N TYR A 140 14.45 13.01 0.60
CA TYR A 140 13.42 13.93 0.16
C TYR A 140 14.13 15.16 -0.39
N THR A 141 14.03 15.36 -1.70
CA THR A 141 14.79 16.38 -2.43
C THR A 141 13.84 17.22 -3.26
N GLU A 142 13.90 18.53 -3.07
CA GLU A 142 13.06 19.46 -3.82
C GLU A 142 13.48 19.52 -5.30
N PRO A 143 12.52 19.69 -6.24
CA PRO A 143 12.83 19.93 -7.64
C PRO A 143 13.81 21.10 -7.83
N GLY A 144 14.78 20.93 -8.74
CA GLY A 144 15.83 21.92 -9.01
C GLY A 144 17.07 21.84 -8.12
N SER A 145 17.08 20.96 -7.12
CA SER A 145 18.27 20.66 -6.33
C SER A 145 19.41 20.09 -7.19
N GLN A 146 20.66 20.35 -6.78
CA GLN A 146 21.86 19.89 -7.48
C GLN A 146 22.34 18.50 -7.02
N ALA A 147 21.84 18.01 -5.88
CA ALA A 147 22.14 16.70 -5.32
C ALA A 147 20.95 16.16 -4.54
N SER A 148 20.84 14.83 -4.44
CA SER A 148 19.87 14.14 -3.57
C SER A 148 20.14 14.47 -2.09
N TYR A 149 19.08 14.75 -1.33
CA TYR A 149 19.18 15.14 0.08
C TYR A 149 18.66 14.04 1.02
N GLU A 150 19.49 13.66 2.00
CA GLU A 150 19.11 12.75 3.08
C GLU A 150 18.27 13.49 4.11
N ALA A 151 16.96 13.29 4.04
CA ALA A 151 16.01 13.98 4.89
C ALA A 151 15.88 13.38 6.29
N ALA A 152 16.00 12.06 6.41
CA ALA A 152 15.98 11.37 7.69
C ALA A 152 16.81 10.09 7.67
N ARG A 153 17.37 9.71 8.81
CA ARG A 153 18.12 8.47 9.02
C ARG A 153 17.66 7.80 10.31
N PHE A 154 17.37 6.50 10.24
CA PHE A 154 16.88 5.73 11.37
C PHE A 154 17.78 4.51 11.59
N PRO A 155 18.53 4.44 12.70
CA PRO A 155 19.33 3.27 13.02
C PRO A 155 18.42 2.10 13.38
N VAL A 156 18.73 0.93 12.81
CA VAL A 156 18.01 -0.33 13.03
C VAL A 156 19.00 -1.50 13.12
N PRO A 157 18.62 -2.64 13.72
CA PRO A 157 19.38 -3.87 13.58
C PRO A 157 19.52 -4.29 12.11
N SER A 158 20.54 -5.08 11.80
CA SER A 158 20.66 -5.71 10.49
C SER A 158 19.39 -6.51 10.16
N MET A 159 18.89 -6.31 8.95
CA MET A 159 17.73 -7.00 8.39
C MET A 159 18.16 -8.12 7.43
N VAL A 160 19.46 -8.34 7.25
CA VAL A 160 19.97 -9.32 6.30
C VAL A 160 19.41 -10.71 6.62
N ASP A 161 18.87 -11.34 5.57
CA ASP A 161 18.19 -12.64 5.60
C ASP A 161 17.00 -12.74 6.57
N THR A 162 16.48 -11.60 7.01
CA THR A 162 15.33 -11.51 7.91
C THR A 162 14.21 -10.70 7.25
N TRP A 163 13.03 -11.31 7.12
CA TRP A 163 11.84 -10.58 6.70
C TRP A 163 11.53 -9.49 7.72
N THR A 164 11.54 -8.24 7.24
CA THR A 164 11.36 -7.07 8.09
C THR A 164 10.29 -6.20 7.48
N ARG A 165 9.33 -5.82 8.32
CA ARG A 165 8.26 -4.90 7.96
C ARG A 165 8.56 -3.54 8.56
N PHE A 166 8.47 -2.48 7.78
CA PHE A 166 8.61 -1.12 8.32
C PHE A 166 7.82 -0.13 7.46
N SER A 167 7.50 1.01 8.06
CA SER A 167 6.79 2.08 7.37
C SER A 167 7.33 3.45 7.77
N ILE A 168 7.16 4.41 6.86
CA ILE A 168 7.57 5.80 7.02
C ILE A 168 6.33 6.66 6.77
N ALA A 169 5.96 7.49 7.74
CA ALA A 169 4.95 8.53 7.57
C ALA A 169 5.64 9.90 7.47
N VAL A 170 5.34 10.64 6.42
CA VAL A 170 5.72 12.05 6.27
C VAL A 170 4.46 12.88 6.44
N ARG A 171 4.45 13.75 7.45
CA ARG A 171 3.36 14.70 7.69
C ARG A 171 3.92 16.04 8.14
N ASP A 172 3.44 17.11 7.52
CA ASP A 172 3.91 18.47 7.77
C ASP A 172 5.43 18.55 7.59
N ASP A 173 6.20 18.72 8.65
CA ASP A 173 7.65 18.68 8.55
C ASP A 173 8.26 17.63 9.48
N VAL A 174 7.54 16.53 9.67
CA VAL A 174 7.93 15.45 10.58
C VAL A 174 7.90 14.13 9.83
N VAL A 175 8.95 13.34 10.04
CA VAL A 175 9.05 11.96 9.56
C VAL A 175 8.93 11.04 10.77
N LYS A 176 8.01 10.08 10.69
CA LYS A 176 7.85 9.01 11.67
C LYS A 176 8.22 7.68 11.02
N PHE A 177 9.07 6.91 11.66
CA PHE A 177 9.50 5.60 11.20
C PHE A 177 9.04 4.53 12.19
N TYR A 178 8.30 3.55 11.69
CA TYR A 178 7.78 2.42 12.46
C TYR A 178 8.51 1.16 11.98
N LEU A 179 9.20 0.47 12.90
CA LEU A 179 9.89 -0.80 12.62
C LEU A 179 9.07 -1.95 13.18
N ASN A 180 8.94 -3.05 12.43
CA ASN A 180 8.27 -4.28 12.87
C ASN A 180 6.91 -4.06 13.55
N CYS A 181 6.12 -3.13 13.01
CA CYS A 181 4.79 -2.82 13.54
C CYS A 181 4.78 -2.21 14.95
N ASP A 182 5.92 -1.69 15.42
CA ASP A 182 6.00 -0.99 16.70
C ASP A 182 5.01 0.18 16.73
N THR A 183 4.36 0.38 17.87
CA THR A 183 3.39 1.48 18.04
C THR A 183 4.07 2.83 18.27
N GLU A 184 5.30 2.82 18.79
CA GLU A 184 6.10 4.01 19.06
C GLU A 184 7.13 4.22 17.94
N PRO A 185 6.98 5.26 17.11
CA PRO A 185 7.90 5.51 16.01
C PRO A 185 9.16 6.23 16.46
N GLN A 186 10.26 6.02 15.73
CA GLN A 186 11.36 6.97 15.72
C GLN A 186 10.92 8.23 14.96
N VAL A 187 11.29 9.42 15.47
CA VAL A 187 10.82 10.70 14.91
C VAL A 187 12.01 11.56 14.49
N ALA A 188 11.95 12.12 13.27
CA ALA A 188 12.92 13.06 12.74
C ALA A 188 12.23 14.32 12.21
N ARG A 189 12.93 15.46 12.26
CA ARG A 189 12.47 16.70 11.62
C ARG A 189 12.85 16.66 10.14
N LEU A 190 11.91 16.99 9.28
CA LEU A 190 12.12 17.18 7.86
C LEU A 190 12.29 18.67 7.58
N GLU A 191 13.25 19.02 6.74
CA GLU A 191 13.35 20.35 6.15
C GLU A 191 12.88 20.26 4.70
N ARG A 192 11.84 21.01 4.37
CA ARG A 192 11.27 21.05 3.02
C ARG A 192 10.59 22.38 2.74
N SER A 193 10.40 22.67 1.47
CA SER A 193 9.70 23.85 1.01
C SER A 193 8.18 23.74 1.27
N PRO A 194 7.48 24.89 1.38
CA PRO A 194 6.02 24.90 1.34
C PRO A 194 5.46 24.60 -0.05
N ASP A 195 6.29 24.64 -1.10
CA ASP A 195 5.89 24.42 -2.48
C ASP A 195 5.53 22.96 -2.72
N GLU A 196 4.69 22.72 -3.73
CA GLU A 196 4.32 21.37 -4.15
C GLU A 196 5.42 20.76 -5.03
N MET A 197 5.65 19.45 -4.88
CA MET A 197 6.67 18.74 -5.66
C MET A 197 6.11 18.29 -7.01
N GLU A 198 6.33 19.09 -8.04
CA GLU A 198 5.94 18.72 -9.41
C GLU A 198 6.87 17.66 -10.00
N LEU A 199 6.30 16.53 -10.41
CA LEU A 199 7.04 15.47 -11.08
C LEU A 199 7.22 15.82 -12.55
N GLN A 200 8.48 15.83 -12.99
CA GLN A 200 8.81 16.05 -14.40
C GLN A 200 8.17 14.98 -15.30
N THR A 201 7.84 15.32 -16.55
CA THR A 201 7.23 14.37 -17.50
C THR A 201 8.07 13.10 -17.71
N GLY A 202 9.40 13.21 -17.64
CA GLY A 202 10.31 12.07 -17.75
C GLY A 202 10.76 11.47 -16.41
N ALA A 203 10.20 11.91 -15.28
CA ALA A 203 10.55 11.38 -13.97
C ALA A 203 10.35 9.87 -13.91
N GLY A 204 11.31 9.16 -13.31
CA GLY A 204 11.26 7.70 -13.18
C GLY A 204 10.78 7.30 -11.79
N VAL A 205 10.03 6.19 -11.69
CA VAL A 205 9.77 5.47 -10.44
C VAL A 205 10.42 4.10 -10.54
N PHE A 206 11.12 3.69 -9.48
CA PHE A 206 11.91 2.47 -9.45
C PHE A 206 11.70 1.68 -8.17
N VAL A 207 11.75 0.36 -8.31
CA VAL A 207 11.86 -0.59 -7.20
C VAL A 207 13.24 -1.23 -7.24
N GLY A 208 13.90 -1.33 -6.09
CA GLY A 208 15.20 -1.96 -5.93
C GLY A 208 16.41 -1.21 -6.51
N GLN A 209 16.26 0.03 -6.98
CA GLN A 209 17.32 0.88 -7.52
C GLN A 209 16.88 2.34 -7.63
N ALA A 210 17.75 3.21 -8.18
CA ALA A 210 17.46 4.62 -8.47
C ALA A 210 17.87 5.09 -9.88
N GLY A 211 17.83 4.19 -10.86
CA GLY A 211 18.35 4.50 -12.20
C GLY A 211 19.81 4.94 -12.14
N GLY A 212 20.14 6.09 -12.70
CA GLY A 212 21.48 6.68 -12.62
C GLY A 212 21.77 7.49 -11.35
N ALA A 213 20.80 7.69 -10.46
CA ALA A 213 20.91 8.63 -9.34
C ALA A 213 21.67 8.03 -8.14
N ASP A 214 21.67 6.71 -8.03
CA ASP A 214 22.42 5.96 -7.03
C ASP A 214 22.80 4.58 -7.60
N PRO A 215 24.08 4.18 -7.57
CA PRO A 215 24.52 2.90 -8.12
C PRO A 215 24.17 1.70 -7.24
N ASP A 216 23.80 1.92 -5.97
CA ASP A 216 23.58 0.83 -5.01
C ASP A 216 22.18 0.23 -5.20
N LYS A 217 22.13 -0.92 -5.87
CA LYS A 217 20.91 -1.70 -6.04
C LYS A 217 20.59 -2.53 -4.80
N PHE A 218 19.30 -2.59 -4.44
CA PHE A 218 18.82 -3.54 -3.45
C PHE A 218 18.90 -4.97 -3.98
N LEU A 219 19.40 -5.87 -3.14
CA LEU A 219 19.47 -7.30 -3.42
C LEU A 219 18.71 -8.07 -2.36
N GLY A 220 17.69 -8.82 -2.79
CA GLY A 220 16.85 -9.62 -1.90
C GLY A 220 15.44 -9.78 -2.43
N ALA A 221 14.50 -10.01 -1.51
CA ALA A 221 13.09 -10.14 -1.84
C ALA A 221 12.29 -8.95 -1.28
N ILE A 222 11.31 -8.48 -2.03
CA ILE A 222 10.31 -7.52 -1.56
C ILE A 222 8.94 -8.17 -1.73
N GLY A 223 8.23 -8.33 -0.61
CA GLY A 223 6.87 -8.86 -0.57
C GLY A 223 5.82 -7.76 -0.58
N GLU A 224 6.19 -6.56 -0.11
CA GLU A 224 5.29 -5.43 -0.09
C GLU A 224 6.04 -4.12 -0.27
N LEU A 225 5.46 -3.24 -1.07
CA LEU A 225 5.84 -1.85 -1.23
C LEU A 225 4.55 -1.09 -1.53
N ARG A 226 4.25 -0.05 -0.75
CA ARG A 226 3.09 0.82 -1.00
C ARG A 226 3.46 2.28 -0.84
N VAL A 227 2.93 3.12 -1.72
CA VAL A 227 3.03 4.59 -1.64
C VAL A 227 1.62 5.15 -1.59
N VAL A 228 1.23 5.74 -0.45
CA VAL A 228 -0.13 6.21 -0.20
C VAL A 228 -0.12 7.68 0.20
N GLY A 229 -1.10 8.45 -0.25
CA GLY A 229 -1.25 9.86 0.11
C GLY A 229 -1.67 10.10 1.57
N ASP A 230 -2.40 9.19 2.21
CA ASP A 230 -2.67 9.31 3.64
C ASP A 230 -1.48 8.84 4.51
N PRO A 231 -0.78 9.74 5.23
CA PRO A 231 0.28 9.35 6.17
C PRO A 231 -0.20 8.45 7.33
N ARG A 232 -1.51 8.33 7.61
CA ARG A 232 -2.01 7.39 8.63
C ARG A 232 -1.80 5.94 8.24
N ALA A 233 -1.75 5.63 6.94
CA ALA A 233 -1.58 4.27 6.44
C ALA A 233 -0.28 3.61 6.96
N ALA A 234 0.76 4.40 7.28
CA ALA A 234 1.99 3.87 7.86
C ALA A 234 1.76 3.17 9.21
N ARG A 235 0.82 3.67 10.03
CA ARG A 235 0.52 3.11 11.35
C ARG A 235 -0.35 1.86 11.26
N THR A 236 -1.25 1.82 10.30
CA THR A 236 -2.18 0.70 10.07
C THR A 236 -1.61 -0.36 9.14
N HIS A 237 -0.37 -0.19 8.66
CA HIS A 237 0.35 -1.11 7.76
C HIS A 237 0.40 -2.57 8.24
N CYS A 238 0.22 -2.81 9.54
CA CYS A 238 0.23 -4.15 10.14
C CYS A 238 -1.12 -4.58 10.71
N GLU A 239 -2.14 -3.74 10.58
CA GLU A 239 -3.51 -4.15 10.86
C GLU A 239 -3.90 -5.02 9.67
N ASP A 240 -4.01 -6.33 9.88
CA ASP A 240 -4.31 -7.27 8.82
C ASP A 240 -5.63 -6.87 8.14
N ASP A 241 -5.65 -6.88 6.80
CA ASP A 241 -6.89 -6.87 6.00
C ASP A 241 -7.63 -8.21 6.15
N ASP A 242 -7.69 -8.75 7.37
CA ASP A 242 -8.59 -9.84 7.75
C ASP A 242 -9.99 -9.22 7.79
N ASP A 243 -10.50 -8.89 6.61
CA ASP A 243 -11.87 -8.49 6.40
C ASP A 243 -12.73 -9.66 6.91
N ASP A 244 -13.41 -9.37 8.01
CA ASP A 244 -14.28 -10.22 8.79
C ASP A 244 -15.20 -11.05 7.87
N SER A 245 -14.71 -12.21 7.44
CA SER A 245 -15.56 -13.30 6.98
C SER A 245 -16.04 -14.06 8.21
N ASP A 246 -16.61 -13.33 9.17
CA ASP A 246 -17.43 -13.87 10.23
C ASP A 246 -18.67 -14.47 9.57
N MET A 247 -18.50 -15.71 9.12
CA MET A 247 -19.59 -16.60 8.76
C MET A 247 -20.48 -16.73 9.99
N ALA A 248 -21.48 -15.87 10.06
CA ALA A 248 -22.65 -16.02 10.90
C ALA A 248 -23.33 -17.34 10.53
N SER A 249 -22.94 -18.42 11.21
CA SER A 249 -23.68 -19.67 11.23
C SER A 249 -24.17 -19.90 12.65
N GLY A 250 -25.28 -19.22 12.94
CA GLY A 250 -26.13 -19.55 14.07
C GLY A 250 -26.94 -20.81 13.76
N GLU A 251 -26.57 -21.92 14.39
CA GLU A 251 -27.37 -23.12 14.58
C GLU A 251 -26.74 -23.88 15.77
N GLY A 252 -27.42 -24.51 16.72
CA GLY A 252 -28.82 -24.71 17.02
C GLY A 252 -28.85 -25.67 18.21
N SER A 253 -29.55 -25.25 19.28
CA SER A 253 -30.26 -26.09 20.26
C SER A 253 -29.51 -27.14 21.09
N GLY A 254 -29.52 -26.90 22.41
CA GLY A 254 -29.15 -27.87 23.43
C GLY A 254 -30.05 -29.10 23.48
N VAL A 255 -29.47 -30.20 23.99
CA VAL A 255 -30.17 -31.46 24.22
C VAL A 255 -29.98 -31.88 25.67
N GLU A 256 -31.10 -32.26 26.28
CA GLU A 256 -31.29 -32.55 27.69
C GLU A 256 -30.49 -33.75 28.22
N GLU A 257 -30.10 -33.58 29.47
CA GLU A 257 -29.60 -34.57 30.42
C GLU A 257 -30.58 -35.74 30.60
N THR A 258 -30.15 -36.96 30.26
CA THR A 258 -30.84 -38.19 30.68
C THR A 258 -30.04 -38.89 31.76
N ARG A 259 -30.61 -38.89 32.98
CA ARG A 259 -30.18 -39.61 34.18
C ARG A 259 -29.96 -41.11 33.95
N SER A 260 -28.96 -41.66 34.64
CA SER A 260 -29.18 -42.87 35.44
C SER A 260 -28.21 -42.97 36.64
N PRO A 261 -28.62 -43.60 37.76
CA PRO A 261 -28.04 -43.40 39.09
C PRO A 261 -27.15 -44.58 39.54
N GLN A 262 -26.09 -44.31 40.30
CA GLN A 262 -25.65 -45.29 41.30
C GLN A 262 -24.93 -44.64 42.48
N ALA A 263 -25.36 -45.10 43.66
CA ALA A 263 -25.05 -44.58 44.97
C ALA A 263 -23.80 -45.22 45.58
N THR A 264 -23.03 -44.41 46.30
CA THR A 264 -22.49 -44.64 47.66
C THR A 264 -21.98 -43.25 48.11
N GLY A 265 -22.25 -42.69 49.28
CA GLY A 265 -22.79 -43.21 50.52
C GLY A 265 -21.89 -42.71 51.65
N GLU A 266 -22.02 -41.44 52.06
CA GLU A 266 -21.61 -40.95 53.39
C GLU A 266 -22.31 -39.60 53.71
N LYS A 267 -22.87 -39.51 54.91
CA LYS A 267 -23.72 -38.44 55.50
C LYS A 267 -23.12 -38.11 56.89
N PRO A 268 -23.61 -37.11 57.66
CA PRO A 268 -24.00 -35.74 57.33
C PRO A 268 -23.51 -34.70 58.38
N ARG A 269 -23.58 -33.40 58.09
CA ARG A 269 -23.97 -32.43 59.15
C ARG A 269 -24.82 -31.29 58.60
N ILE A 270 -26.02 -31.21 59.17
CA ILE A 270 -27.15 -30.34 58.83
C ILE A 270 -27.02 -29.01 59.56
N THR A 271 -27.28 -27.89 58.88
CA THR A 271 -28.04 -26.76 59.45
C THR A 271 -28.73 -25.95 58.33
N THR A 272 -30.04 -25.71 58.51
CA THR A 272 -30.98 -24.90 57.71
C THR A 272 -31.98 -24.26 58.71
N PRO A 273 -32.92 -23.34 58.35
CA PRO A 273 -33.03 -22.23 57.34
C PRO A 273 -33.72 -20.97 58.01
N PRO A 274 -34.58 -20.07 57.41
CA PRO A 274 -35.01 -19.72 56.03
C PRO A 274 -35.11 -18.15 55.78
N PRO A 275 -35.99 -17.56 54.92
CA PRO A 275 -35.67 -17.09 53.55
C PRO A 275 -36.05 -15.60 53.25
N SER A 276 -35.73 -15.06 52.07
CA SER A 276 -36.52 -13.95 51.49
C SER A 276 -36.56 -13.99 49.95
N SER A 277 -37.74 -13.70 49.42
CA SER A 277 -38.16 -13.83 48.02
C SER A 277 -38.67 -12.48 47.49
N ARG A 278 -38.25 -12.07 46.29
CA ARG A 278 -39.09 -11.32 45.33
C ARG A 278 -38.41 -11.22 43.95
N PRO A 279 -39.09 -11.61 42.86
CA PRO A 279 -38.66 -11.30 41.49
C PRO A 279 -39.08 -9.87 41.09
N LEU A 280 -38.20 -9.15 40.38
CA LEU A 280 -38.47 -7.85 39.78
C LEU A 280 -39.18 -8.02 38.42
N GLN A 281 -40.18 -7.17 38.17
CA GLN A 281 -40.99 -7.12 36.94
C GLN A 281 -40.27 -6.36 35.80
N PRO A 282 -40.53 -6.68 34.52
CA PRO A 282 -40.07 -5.89 33.37
C PRO A 282 -40.94 -4.62 33.14
N PRO A 283 -40.36 -3.52 32.64
CA PRO A 283 -41.09 -2.28 32.36
C PRO A 283 -41.89 -2.33 31.04
N PRO A 284 -42.96 -1.51 30.90
CA PRO A 284 -43.86 -1.53 29.75
C PRO A 284 -43.37 -0.67 28.57
N LEU A 285 -43.77 -1.09 27.37
CA LEU A 285 -43.70 -0.35 26.11
C LEU A 285 -44.66 0.86 26.12
N SER A 286 -44.21 1.99 25.54
CA SER A 286 -45.09 3.04 25.05
C SER A 286 -44.53 3.66 23.77
N ASN A 287 -45.32 3.54 22.71
CA ASN A 287 -45.18 4.17 21.40
C ASN A 287 -44.90 5.68 21.48
N LYS A 288 -44.08 6.16 20.54
CA LYS A 288 -44.38 7.36 19.74
C LYS A 288 -43.90 7.14 18.30
N ASP A 289 -44.86 7.04 17.40
CA ASP A 289 -44.66 7.02 15.95
C ASP A 289 -44.38 8.42 15.38
N HIS A 290 -43.55 8.38 14.33
CA HIS A 290 -43.56 9.18 13.10
C HIS A 290 -43.47 10.71 13.13
N VAL A 291 -42.31 11.20 12.70
CA VAL A 291 -42.21 12.32 11.74
C VAL A 291 -41.36 11.84 10.56
N SER A 292 -41.93 11.94 9.37
CA SER A 292 -41.36 11.58 8.07
C SER A 292 -40.42 12.67 7.55
N ALA A 293 -39.29 12.28 6.95
CA ALA A 293 -38.57 13.08 5.95
C ALA A 293 -37.83 12.12 5.01
N ALA A 294 -38.37 11.97 3.80
CA ALA A 294 -37.69 12.30 2.55
C ALA A 294 -36.61 11.28 2.16
N GLY A 295 -37.02 10.30 1.34
CA GLY A 295 -36.10 9.47 0.59
C GLY A 295 -35.38 10.33 -0.44
N ASP A 296 -34.07 10.40 -0.32
CA ASP A 296 -33.19 10.91 -1.35
C ASP A 296 -32.90 9.76 -2.31
N THR A 297 -33.26 9.97 -3.57
CA THR A 297 -32.97 9.06 -4.67
C THR A 297 -31.47 9.10 -4.92
N GLY A 298 -30.76 8.05 -4.50
CA GLY A 298 -29.38 7.81 -4.88
C GLY A 298 -29.25 7.82 -6.40
N GLU A 299 -28.58 8.85 -6.90
CA GLU A 299 -28.14 8.96 -8.28
C GLU A 299 -27.12 7.85 -8.52
N PHE A 300 -27.50 6.87 -9.35
CA PHE A 300 -26.58 5.85 -9.85
C PHE A 300 -25.48 6.56 -10.63
N ILE A 301 -24.29 6.70 -10.02
CA ILE A 301 -23.10 7.12 -10.75
C ILE A 301 -22.75 5.97 -11.69
N ALA A 302 -23.03 6.16 -12.99
CA ALA A 302 -22.64 5.23 -14.02
C ALA A 302 -21.11 5.09 -14.00
N GLU A 303 -20.63 3.86 -13.85
CA GLU A 303 -19.23 3.47 -14.03
C GLU A 303 -18.75 4.00 -15.38
N ARG A 304 -17.77 4.92 -15.36
CA ARG A 304 -17.09 5.40 -16.56
C ARG A 304 -15.64 4.97 -16.48
N GLU A 305 -15.30 3.98 -17.28
CA GLU A 305 -13.96 3.44 -17.45
C GLU A 305 -13.19 4.35 -18.42
N TYR A 306 -12.05 4.90 -18.02
CA TYR A 306 -11.21 5.76 -18.85
C TYR A 306 -9.88 5.06 -19.18
N CYS A 307 -9.49 5.09 -20.44
CA CYS A 307 -8.29 4.45 -20.95
C CYS A 307 -7.27 5.52 -21.39
N LEU A 308 -5.98 5.27 -21.10
CA LEU A 308 -4.88 6.04 -21.67
C LEU A 308 -4.32 5.27 -22.87
N CYS A 309 -4.46 5.82 -24.08
CA CYS A 309 -3.77 5.30 -25.26
C CYS A 309 -2.28 5.64 -25.18
N VAL A 310 -1.44 4.63 -24.95
CA VAL A 310 0.01 4.76 -25.10
C VAL A 310 0.35 4.51 -26.56
N CYS A 311 0.61 5.58 -27.33
CA CYS A 311 1.15 5.43 -28.68
C CYS A 311 2.61 4.96 -28.59
N ASN A 312 2.88 3.74 -29.05
CA ASN A 312 4.24 3.26 -29.26
C ASN A 312 4.94 4.12 -30.31
N ILE A 313 5.96 4.89 -29.91
CA ILE A 313 6.89 5.52 -30.86
C ILE A 313 7.90 4.45 -31.28
N TYR A 314 7.50 3.54 -32.16
CA TYR A 314 8.48 2.78 -32.94
C TYR A 314 8.95 3.65 -34.10
N ARG A 315 10.11 4.27 -33.92
CA ARG A 315 10.89 4.85 -35.01
C ARG A 315 11.55 3.69 -35.76
N LEU A 316 10.92 3.22 -36.83
CA LEU A 316 11.57 2.34 -37.81
C LEU A 316 12.39 3.24 -38.75
N GLU A 317 13.71 3.06 -38.74
CA GLU A 317 14.57 3.36 -39.91
C GLU A 317 14.37 2.29 -40.99
#